data_AF-A0A7Y5IEX9-F1
#
_entry.id   AF-A0A7Y5IEX9-F1
#
_cell.length_a   1.000
_cell.length_b   1.000
_cell.length_c   1.000
_cell.angle_alpha   90.00
_cell.angle_beta   90.00
_cell.angle_gamma   90.00
#
_symmetry.space_group_name_H-M   'P 1'
#
loop_
_entity.id
_entity.type
_entity.pdbx_description
1 polymer ?
#
loop_
_entity_poly.entity_id
_entity_poly.type
_entity_poly.pdbx_seq_one_letter_code
_entity_poly.pdbx_strand_id
1 'polypeptide(L)'
;MKHLLPALLTLLCLAAPLLSQQFTRQPDGAPSPAYWQQQVDYSLKASLDAKKKMLYGSGTITYTNNSPDTLTTLVWHLYQNVFRKDATPRKSGDQNSRALVVTDGITVRTVTVNGALVTTLVDETVMETPLPFPLLPKSTATVTVAWEYEIPADPDLRTGNDGNDFGMCQWYPQIAVYDDVRGWDRTQYLGISEFY
;
A
#
# COMPACT_ATOMS: atom_id res chain seq x y z
N MET A 1 16.14 65.57 -41.14
CA MET A 1 16.88 64.58 -40.35
C MET A 1 15.91 64.00 -39.32
N LYS A 2 15.33 62.82 -39.59
CA LYS A 2 14.45 62.08 -38.67
C LYS A 2 15.18 60.77 -38.36
N HIS A 3 15.63 60.62 -37.12
CA HIS A 3 16.37 59.44 -36.67
C HIS A 3 15.39 58.30 -36.38
N LEU A 4 15.53 57.18 -37.12
CA LEU A 4 14.98 55.88 -36.75
C LEU A 4 15.87 55.26 -35.66
N LEU A 5 15.30 54.87 -34.53
CA LEU A 5 15.89 53.87 -33.64
C LEU A 5 15.40 52.46 -34.05
N PRO A 6 16.26 51.43 -34.10
CA PRO A 6 15.81 50.06 -34.25
C PRO A 6 15.41 49.50 -32.88
N ALA A 7 14.21 48.91 -32.80
CA ALA A 7 13.80 48.12 -31.65
C ALA A 7 14.54 46.78 -31.68
N LEU A 8 15.43 46.56 -30.70
CA LEU A 8 16.10 45.30 -30.48
C LEU A 8 15.12 44.36 -29.74
N LEU A 9 14.50 43.42 -30.47
CA LEU A 9 13.66 42.40 -29.89
C LEU A 9 14.57 41.30 -29.30
N THR A 10 14.84 41.37 -27.99
CA THR A 10 15.56 40.33 -27.28
C THR A 10 14.61 39.16 -27.05
N LEU A 11 14.73 38.12 -27.88
CA LEU A 11 14.00 36.87 -27.70
C LEU A 11 14.60 36.12 -26.50
N LEU A 12 13.99 36.27 -25.33
CA LEU A 12 14.34 35.49 -24.15
C LEU A 12 13.79 34.06 -24.36
N CYS A 13 14.61 33.16 -24.89
CA CYS A 13 14.31 31.72 -24.87
C CYS A 13 14.31 31.26 -23.40
N LEU A 14 13.12 31.19 -22.79
CA LEU A 14 12.89 30.36 -21.61
C LEU A 14 13.10 28.91 -22.03
N ALA A 15 14.32 28.41 -21.85
CA ALA A 15 14.57 26.98 -21.83
C ALA A 15 13.86 26.42 -20.58
N ALA A 16 12.63 25.95 -20.76
CA ALA A 16 12.03 25.05 -19.79
C ALA A 16 12.99 23.85 -19.66
N PRO A 17 13.40 23.47 -18.43
CA PRO A 17 14.17 22.25 -18.29
C PRO A 17 13.29 21.12 -18.79
N LEU A 18 13.68 20.52 -19.92
CA LEU A 18 13.19 19.21 -20.32
C LEU A 18 13.51 18.32 -19.13
N LEU A 19 12.48 17.90 -18.38
CA LEU A 19 12.63 16.77 -17.46
C LEU A 19 13.06 15.60 -18.35
N SER A 20 14.36 15.32 -18.38
CA SER A 20 14.82 14.05 -18.89
C SER A 20 14.21 13.02 -17.97
N GLN A 21 13.32 12.18 -18.50
CA GLN A 21 12.96 10.95 -17.82
C GLN A 21 14.26 10.16 -17.67
N GLN A 22 14.85 10.22 -16.48
CA GLN A 22 15.97 9.37 -16.14
C GLN A 22 15.40 7.97 -15.98
N PHE A 23 15.87 7.04 -16.81
CA PHE A 23 15.52 5.64 -16.66
C PHE A 23 15.96 5.17 -15.27
N THR A 24 15.04 4.58 -14.51
CA THR A 24 15.26 4.01 -13.18
C THR A 24 16.00 2.67 -13.24
N ARG A 25 16.15 2.09 -14.44
CA ARG A 25 16.80 0.80 -14.69
C ARG A 25 17.68 0.87 -15.94
N GLN A 26 18.75 0.10 -15.92
CA GLN A 26 19.63 -0.12 -17.06
C GLN A 26 19.06 -1.21 -18.00
N PRO A 27 19.52 -1.32 -19.25
CA PRO A 27 19.02 -2.32 -20.21
C PRO A 27 19.17 -3.79 -19.76
N ASP A 28 20.09 -4.06 -18.84
CA ASP A 28 20.31 -5.37 -18.21
C ASP A 28 19.40 -5.62 -16.99
N GLY A 29 18.53 -4.65 -16.64
CA GLY A 29 17.62 -4.71 -15.51
C GLY A 29 18.20 -4.20 -14.18
N ALA A 30 19.49 -3.84 -14.14
CA ALA A 30 20.10 -3.32 -12.91
C ALA A 30 19.51 -1.94 -12.52
N PRO A 31 19.33 -1.65 -11.22
CA PRO A 31 18.97 -0.31 -10.77
C PRO A 31 19.93 0.75 -11.29
N SER A 32 19.41 1.87 -11.77
CA SER A 32 20.21 3.05 -12.10
C SER A 32 20.38 3.96 -10.88
N PRO A 33 21.24 4.99 -10.93
CA PRO A 33 21.31 6.01 -9.87
C PRO A 33 19.99 6.77 -9.64
N ALA A 34 19.06 6.75 -10.59
CA ALA A 34 17.73 7.35 -10.46
C ALA A 34 16.70 6.37 -9.84
N TYR A 35 17.09 5.12 -9.57
CA TYR A 35 16.24 4.14 -8.91
C TYR A 35 15.83 4.62 -7.51
N TRP A 36 14.59 4.29 -7.13
CA TRP A 36 14.04 4.63 -5.83
C TRP A 36 13.20 3.47 -5.31
N GLN A 37 13.09 3.39 -3.99
CA GLN A 37 12.17 2.51 -3.28
C GLN A 37 11.50 3.31 -2.18
N GLN A 38 10.22 3.05 -1.96
CA GLN A 38 9.53 3.64 -0.82
C GLN A 38 10.11 3.11 0.49
N GLN A 39 10.08 3.94 1.51
CA GLN A 39 10.42 3.53 2.87
C GLN A 39 9.17 3.57 3.73
N VAL A 40 8.91 2.47 4.41
CA VAL A 40 7.73 2.31 5.27
C VAL A 40 8.16 1.73 6.60
N ASP A 41 8.14 2.56 7.63
CA ASP A 41 8.52 2.18 8.99
C ASP A 41 7.27 1.88 9.82
N TYR A 42 7.25 0.71 10.46
CA TYR A 42 6.12 0.25 11.27
C TYR A 42 6.48 0.20 12.76
N SER A 43 5.64 0.80 13.59
CA SER A 43 5.62 0.57 15.04
C SER A 43 4.27 -0.05 15.41
N LEU A 44 4.26 -1.37 15.66
CA LEU A 44 3.04 -2.14 15.87
C LEU A 44 2.95 -2.68 17.30
N LYS A 45 1.72 -2.74 17.81
CA LYS A 45 1.33 -3.45 19.04
C LYS A 45 0.22 -4.42 18.71
N ALA A 46 0.34 -5.65 19.18
CA ALA A 46 -0.66 -6.68 18.95
C ALA A 46 -0.90 -7.54 20.20
N SER A 47 -2.10 -8.09 20.30
CA SER A 47 -2.49 -9.07 21.32
C SER A 47 -3.30 -10.20 20.69
N LEU A 48 -2.97 -11.43 21.06
CA LEU A 48 -3.68 -12.65 20.68
C LEU A 48 -4.61 -13.08 21.82
N ASP A 49 -5.91 -13.18 21.55
CA ASP A 49 -6.88 -13.85 22.43
C ASP A 49 -7.06 -15.29 21.95
N ALA A 50 -6.27 -16.21 22.51
CA ALA A 50 -6.27 -17.61 22.12
C ALA A 50 -7.60 -18.34 22.40
N LYS A 51 -8.43 -17.84 23.32
CA LYS A 51 -9.76 -18.42 23.61
C LYS A 51 -10.76 -18.03 22.54
N LYS A 52 -10.75 -16.76 22.13
CA LYS A 52 -11.64 -16.25 21.09
C LYS A 52 -11.12 -16.46 19.67
N LYS A 53 -9.87 -16.91 19.51
CA LYS A 53 -9.16 -16.98 18.22
C LYS A 53 -9.08 -15.60 17.53
N MET A 54 -8.92 -14.54 18.32
CA MET A 54 -8.91 -13.17 17.81
C MET A 54 -7.52 -12.55 17.91
N LEU A 55 -7.12 -11.83 16.87
CA LEU A 55 -6.01 -10.89 16.93
C LEU A 55 -6.55 -9.46 17.02
N TYR A 56 -5.96 -8.67 17.92
CA TYR A 56 -6.15 -7.23 17.99
C TYR A 56 -4.82 -6.54 17.73
N GLY A 57 -4.81 -5.53 16.86
CA GLY A 57 -3.62 -4.81 16.46
C GLY A 57 -3.84 -3.30 16.43
N SER A 58 -2.77 -2.56 16.67
CA SER A 58 -2.71 -1.12 16.43
C SER A 58 -1.29 -0.74 16.03
N GLY A 59 -1.16 0.34 15.26
CA GLY A 59 0.14 0.73 14.74
C GLY A 59 0.22 2.19 14.35
N THR A 60 1.45 2.70 14.40
CA THR A 60 1.87 3.93 13.72
C THR A 60 2.79 3.54 12.57
N ILE A 61 2.46 4.00 11.37
CA ILE A 61 3.20 3.75 10.13
C ILE A 61 3.72 5.07 9.63
N THR A 62 5.01 5.16 9.40
CA THR A 62 5.66 6.32 8.79
C THR A 62 5.99 5.96 7.35
N TYR A 63 5.33 6.59 6.40
CA TYR A 63 5.55 6.40 4.97
C TYR A 63 6.37 7.57 4.43
N THR A 64 7.56 7.29 3.92
CA THR A 64 8.43 8.28 3.28
C THR A 64 8.37 8.11 1.77
N ASN A 65 7.90 9.14 1.08
CA ASN A 65 7.77 9.14 -0.38
C ASN A 65 9.11 9.40 -1.05
N ASN A 66 9.76 8.35 -1.52
CA ASN A 66 11.03 8.43 -2.24
C ASN A 66 10.86 8.54 -3.76
N SER A 67 9.63 8.37 -4.28
CA SER A 67 9.35 8.50 -5.70
C SER A 67 9.41 9.96 -6.17
N PRO A 68 9.53 10.21 -7.49
CA PRO A 68 9.40 11.55 -8.05
C PRO A 68 7.94 12.04 -8.11
N ASP A 69 6.98 11.20 -7.73
CA ASP A 69 5.56 11.49 -7.88
C ASP A 69 5.00 12.17 -6.64
N THR A 70 3.93 12.95 -6.83
CA THR A 70 3.10 13.41 -5.73
C THR A 70 1.99 12.39 -5.50
N LEU A 71 1.96 11.78 -4.32
CA LEU A 71 0.97 10.76 -3.97
C LEU A 71 -0.26 11.40 -3.33
N THR A 72 -1.45 10.91 -3.68
CA THR A 72 -2.73 11.37 -3.12
C THR A 72 -3.48 10.29 -2.33
N THR A 73 -2.99 9.06 -2.38
CA THR A 73 -3.55 7.91 -1.68
C THR A 73 -2.42 6.96 -1.29
N LEU A 74 -2.60 6.24 -0.19
CA LEU A 74 -1.80 5.07 0.16
C LEU A 74 -2.64 3.81 -0.07
N VAL A 75 -2.05 2.80 -0.69
CA VAL A 75 -2.70 1.51 -0.96
C VAL A 75 -2.16 0.46 -0.01
N TRP A 76 -3.03 -0.43 0.44
CA TRP A 76 -2.74 -1.47 1.42
C TRP A 76 -3.31 -2.81 0.99
N HIS A 77 -2.62 -3.88 1.35
CA HIS A 77 -3.10 -5.24 1.34
C HIS A 77 -3.71 -5.61 2.69
N LEU A 78 -4.95 -6.10 2.64
CA LEU A 78 -5.75 -6.65 3.73
C LEU A 78 -5.92 -8.15 3.51
N TYR A 79 -4.81 -8.90 3.56
CA TYR A 79 -4.78 -10.32 3.17
C TYR A 79 -5.83 -11.19 3.85
N GLN A 80 -6.17 -10.91 5.12
CA GLN A 80 -7.20 -11.65 5.85
C GLN A 80 -8.59 -11.55 5.21
N ASN A 81 -8.86 -10.54 4.37
CA ASN A 81 -10.11 -10.45 3.63
C ASN A 81 -10.30 -11.56 2.59
N VAL A 82 -9.26 -12.35 2.26
CA VAL A 82 -9.41 -13.55 1.43
C VAL A 82 -10.35 -14.58 2.07
N PHE A 83 -10.44 -14.58 3.40
CA PHE A 83 -11.32 -15.47 4.17
C PHE A 83 -12.78 -14.99 4.21
N ARG A 84 -13.09 -13.81 3.67
CA ARG A 84 -14.47 -13.32 3.64
C ARG A 84 -15.37 -14.20 2.78
N LYS A 85 -16.64 -14.29 3.18
CA LYS A 85 -17.69 -14.96 2.39
C LYS A 85 -17.83 -14.41 0.97
N ASP A 86 -17.54 -13.13 0.79
CA ASP A 86 -17.66 -12.39 -0.46
C ASP A 86 -16.30 -12.09 -1.12
N ALA A 87 -15.24 -12.83 -0.79
CA ALA A 87 -13.94 -12.67 -1.45
C ALA A 87 -13.93 -13.25 -2.88
N THR A 88 -13.15 -12.67 -3.80
CA THR A 88 -13.02 -13.13 -5.19
C THR A 88 -12.82 -14.64 -5.33
N PRO A 89 -11.92 -15.32 -4.59
CA PRO A 89 -11.74 -16.77 -4.74
C PRO A 89 -13.02 -17.60 -4.64
N ARG A 90 -13.94 -17.19 -3.75
CA ARG A 90 -15.25 -17.83 -3.60
C ARG A 90 -16.21 -17.43 -4.73
N LYS A 91 -16.21 -16.16 -5.14
CA LYS A 91 -17.08 -15.65 -6.22
C LYS A 91 -16.73 -16.24 -7.59
N SER A 92 -15.44 -16.36 -7.90
CA SER A 92 -14.95 -16.87 -9.18
C SER A 92 -15.00 -18.38 -9.29
N GLY A 93 -15.21 -19.08 -8.16
CA GLY A 93 -15.12 -20.54 -8.09
C GLY A 93 -13.70 -21.06 -8.28
N ASP A 94 -12.67 -20.22 -8.03
CA ASP A 94 -11.26 -20.60 -8.16
C ASP A 94 -10.90 -21.67 -7.13
N GLN A 95 -10.84 -22.91 -7.61
CA GLN A 95 -10.55 -24.09 -6.81
C GLN A 95 -9.08 -24.14 -6.34
N ASN A 96 -8.22 -23.23 -6.82
CA ASN A 96 -6.83 -23.21 -6.39
C ASN A 96 -6.65 -22.46 -5.06
N SER A 97 -7.63 -21.64 -4.63
CA SER A 97 -7.49 -20.92 -3.37
C SER A 97 -7.48 -21.85 -2.17
N ARG A 98 -6.47 -21.67 -1.32
CA ARG A 98 -6.36 -22.41 -0.05
C ARG A 98 -7.20 -21.78 1.07
N ALA A 99 -7.83 -20.62 0.84
CA ALA A 99 -8.62 -19.91 1.85
C ALA A 99 -10.04 -20.50 2.01
N LEU A 100 -10.13 -21.78 2.33
CA LEU A 100 -11.39 -22.53 2.34
C LEU A 100 -12.30 -22.16 3.52
N VAL A 101 -11.71 -21.80 4.66
CA VAL A 101 -12.45 -21.32 5.84
C VAL A 101 -13.04 -19.93 5.58
N VAL A 102 -14.22 -19.69 6.15
CA VAL A 102 -14.92 -18.40 6.08
C VAL A 102 -14.82 -17.68 7.41
N THR A 103 -14.37 -16.43 7.38
CA THR A 103 -14.43 -15.47 8.50
C THR A 103 -15.01 -14.14 8.01
N ASP A 104 -15.15 -13.15 8.89
CA ASP A 104 -15.53 -11.79 8.49
C ASP A 104 -14.35 -10.98 7.88
N GLY A 105 -13.15 -11.59 7.80
CA GLY A 105 -11.94 -10.92 7.37
C GLY A 105 -11.39 -9.95 8.42
N ILE A 106 -10.66 -8.94 7.97
CA ILE A 106 -10.07 -7.92 8.83
C ILE A 106 -10.98 -6.71 8.95
N THR A 107 -11.28 -6.34 10.19
CA THR A 107 -11.95 -5.08 10.52
C THR A 107 -10.88 -4.02 10.77
N VAL A 108 -10.73 -3.10 9.83
CA VAL A 108 -9.96 -1.86 10.05
C VAL A 108 -10.85 -0.87 10.79
N ARG A 109 -10.40 -0.39 11.94
CA ARG A 109 -11.10 0.59 12.77
C ARG A 109 -10.69 2.01 12.35
N THR A 110 -10.43 2.88 13.31
CA THR A 110 -10.06 4.27 13.02
C THR A 110 -8.72 4.35 12.30
N VAL A 111 -8.69 5.06 11.17
CA VAL A 111 -7.48 5.42 10.44
C VAL A 111 -7.32 6.94 10.47
N THR A 112 -6.14 7.41 10.86
CA THR A 112 -5.79 8.83 10.78
C THR A 112 -4.51 9.03 9.98
N VAL A 113 -4.46 10.06 9.15
CA VAL A 113 -3.26 10.48 8.42
C VAL A 113 -2.84 11.85 8.95
N ASN A 114 -1.63 11.96 9.47
CA ASN A 114 -1.10 13.18 10.11
C ASN A 114 -2.07 13.76 11.17
N GLY A 115 -2.74 12.87 11.91
CA GLY A 115 -3.73 13.21 12.93
C GLY A 115 -5.15 13.52 12.41
N ALA A 116 -5.36 13.64 11.10
CA ALA A 116 -6.69 13.84 10.52
C ALA A 116 -7.39 12.49 10.30
N LEU A 117 -8.65 12.36 10.74
CA LEU A 117 -9.49 11.20 10.47
C LEU A 117 -9.76 11.09 8.98
N VAL A 118 -9.59 9.88 8.43
CA VAL A 118 -9.84 9.59 7.01
C VAL A 118 -10.81 8.42 6.85
N THR A 119 -11.65 8.51 5.84
CA THR A 119 -12.49 7.39 5.40
C THR A 119 -11.71 6.55 4.42
N THR A 120 -11.54 5.27 4.72
CA THR A 120 -10.89 4.31 3.83
C THR A 120 -11.88 3.73 2.82
N LEU A 121 -11.36 3.29 1.68
CA LEU A 121 -12.10 2.56 0.66
C LEU A 121 -11.56 1.13 0.64
N VAL A 122 -12.37 0.15 1.01
CA VAL A 122 -11.98 -1.26 1.01
C VAL A 122 -12.65 -1.95 -0.17
N ASP A 123 -11.84 -2.49 -1.07
CA ASP A 123 -12.25 -3.37 -2.15
C ASP A 123 -11.58 -4.74 -1.97
N GLU A 124 -12.34 -5.67 -1.39
CA GLU A 124 -11.88 -7.00 -1.03
C GLU A 124 -10.58 -6.99 -0.22
N THR A 125 -9.47 -7.47 -0.79
CA THR A 125 -8.16 -7.55 -0.12
C THR A 125 -7.31 -6.30 -0.30
N VAL A 126 -7.83 -5.26 -0.98
CA VAL A 126 -7.16 -3.98 -1.16
C VAL A 126 -7.89 -2.90 -0.40
N MET A 127 -7.13 -2.02 0.27
CA MET A 127 -7.66 -0.82 0.90
C MET A 127 -6.92 0.41 0.40
N GLU A 128 -7.65 1.46 0.09
CA GLU A 128 -7.12 2.78 -0.19
C GLU A 128 -7.37 3.73 0.98
N THR A 129 -6.34 4.50 1.33
CA THR A 129 -6.37 5.54 2.35
C THR A 129 -6.06 6.88 1.69
N PRO A 130 -7.08 7.69 1.37
CA PRO A 130 -6.88 9.03 0.81
C PRO A 130 -6.01 9.88 1.74
N LEU A 131 -5.06 10.60 1.15
CA LEU A 131 -4.23 11.55 1.89
C LEU A 131 -4.95 12.89 1.97
N PRO A 132 -5.18 13.46 3.16
CA PRO A 132 -5.81 14.78 3.32
C PRO A 132 -5.06 15.90 2.60
N PHE A 133 -3.74 15.74 2.47
CA PHE A 133 -2.86 16.61 1.70
C PHE A 133 -1.97 15.75 0.80
N PRO A 134 -1.69 16.18 -0.44
CA PRO A 134 -0.79 15.44 -1.32
C PRO A 134 0.59 15.26 -0.69
N LEU A 135 1.13 14.04 -0.77
CA LEU A 135 2.44 13.69 -0.27
C LEU A 135 3.49 13.90 -1.37
N LEU A 136 4.19 15.02 -1.28
CA LEU A 136 5.22 15.42 -2.24
C LEU A 136 6.44 14.48 -2.19
N PRO A 137 7.28 14.47 -3.25
CA PRO A 137 8.57 13.79 -3.22
C PRO A 137 9.40 14.19 -1.99
N LYS A 138 10.09 13.20 -1.42
CA LYS A 138 10.94 13.29 -0.23
C LYS A 138 10.23 13.74 1.05
N SER A 139 8.90 13.77 1.05
CA SER A 139 8.08 14.07 2.23
C SER A 139 7.58 12.80 2.89
N THR A 140 7.09 12.93 4.12
CA THR A 140 6.61 11.82 4.94
C THR A 140 5.16 12.03 5.37
N ALA A 141 4.40 10.94 5.47
CA ALA A 141 3.09 10.89 6.12
C ALA A 141 3.10 9.87 7.26
N THR A 142 2.42 10.20 8.35
CA THR A 142 2.22 9.30 9.49
C THR A 142 0.77 8.80 9.50
N VAL A 143 0.58 7.49 9.43
CA VAL A 143 -0.71 6.83 9.52
C VAL A 143 -0.83 6.16 10.89
N THR A 144 -1.93 6.37 11.59
CA THR A 144 -2.30 5.55 12.76
C THR A 144 -3.51 4.71 12.40
N VAL A 145 -3.46 3.41 12.72
CA VAL A 145 -4.50 2.44 12.39
C VAL A 145 -4.66 1.41 13.50
N ALA A 146 -5.89 1.00 13.76
CA ALA A 146 -6.22 -0.15 14.60
C ALA A 146 -7.01 -1.17 13.79
N TRP A 147 -6.83 -2.45 14.08
CA TRP A 147 -7.51 -3.53 13.38
C TRP A 147 -7.74 -4.74 14.28
N GLU A 148 -8.64 -5.61 13.84
CA GLU A 148 -8.87 -6.91 14.46
C GLU A 148 -9.39 -7.91 13.43
N TYR A 149 -9.16 -9.20 13.68
CA TYR A 149 -9.72 -10.27 12.87
C TYR A 149 -9.77 -11.59 13.65
N GLU A 150 -10.67 -12.47 13.21
CA GLU A 150 -10.71 -13.87 13.62
C GLU A 150 -9.69 -14.69 12.84
N ILE A 151 -8.84 -15.40 13.55
CA ILE A 151 -7.82 -16.28 12.97
C ILE A 151 -8.53 -17.52 12.41
N PRO A 152 -8.38 -17.83 11.12
CA PRO A 152 -9.09 -18.94 10.50
C PRO A 152 -8.69 -20.27 11.14
N ALA A 153 -9.66 -21.17 11.35
CA ALA A 153 -9.45 -22.51 11.89
C ALA A 153 -8.95 -23.47 10.80
N ASP A 154 -7.73 -23.21 10.32
CA ASP A 154 -7.06 -24.00 9.29
C ASP A 154 -5.56 -24.21 9.63
N PRO A 155 -5.13 -25.43 10.00
CA PRO A 155 -3.73 -25.71 10.30
C PRO A 155 -2.78 -25.64 9.10
N ASP A 156 -3.29 -25.81 7.88
CA ASP A 156 -2.45 -25.96 6.69
C ASP A 156 -2.01 -24.60 6.12
N LEU A 157 -2.57 -23.51 6.67
CA LEU A 157 -2.28 -22.14 6.25
C LEU A 157 -1.18 -21.50 7.09
N ARG A 158 -0.41 -20.61 6.43
CA ARG A 158 0.57 -19.76 7.11
C ARG A 158 -0.07 -18.76 8.08
N THR A 159 -1.36 -18.48 7.90
CA THR A 159 -2.21 -17.76 8.85
C THR A 159 -3.38 -18.68 9.21
N GLY A 160 -3.46 -19.13 10.46
CA GLY A 160 -4.42 -20.15 10.85
C GLY A 160 -4.21 -20.67 12.27
N ASN A 161 -5.09 -21.56 12.73
CA ASN A 161 -4.94 -22.21 14.03
C ASN A 161 -5.41 -23.67 14.04
N ASP A 162 -4.77 -24.45 14.91
CA ASP A 162 -5.20 -25.77 15.35
C ASP A 162 -5.09 -25.85 16.87
N GLY A 163 -6.24 -25.88 17.55
CA GLY A 163 -6.28 -25.76 19.00
C GLY A 163 -5.59 -24.48 19.46
N ASN A 164 -4.48 -24.59 20.19
CA ASN A 164 -3.73 -23.45 20.71
C ASN A 164 -2.45 -23.15 19.92
N ASP A 165 -2.25 -23.79 18.77
CA ASP A 165 -1.15 -23.50 17.86
C ASP A 165 -1.62 -22.52 16.79
N PHE A 166 -0.83 -21.46 16.56
CA PHE A 166 -1.22 -20.34 15.70
C PHE A 166 -0.13 -20.03 14.68
N GLY A 167 -0.49 -20.06 13.39
CA GLY A 167 0.25 -19.44 12.31
C GLY A 167 -0.18 -17.98 12.16
N MET A 168 0.78 -17.05 12.15
CA MET A 168 0.52 -15.60 12.17
C MET A 168 1.25 -14.88 11.04
N CYS A 169 1.15 -15.37 9.80
CA CYS A 169 1.58 -14.60 8.63
C CYS A 169 0.52 -13.55 8.25
N GLN A 170 0.95 -12.45 7.61
CA GLN A 170 0.04 -11.44 7.05
C GLN A 170 -0.98 -10.90 8.09
N TRP A 171 -0.52 -10.70 9.32
CA TRP A 171 -1.36 -10.39 10.48
C TRP A 171 -1.72 -8.91 10.65
N TYR A 172 -1.22 -8.05 9.77
CA TYR A 172 -1.44 -6.60 9.82
C TYR A 172 -1.75 -6.04 8.42
N PRO A 173 -2.46 -4.90 8.32
CA PRO A 173 -2.60 -4.16 7.07
C PRO A 173 -1.21 -3.75 6.54
N GLN A 174 -0.85 -4.24 5.36
CA GLN A 174 0.48 -3.99 4.79
C GLN A 174 0.37 -2.95 3.68
N ILE A 175 1.13 -1.87 3.72
CA ILE A 175 1.28 -0.93 2.58
C ILE A 175 1.69 -1.73 1.34
N ALA A 176 0.90 -1.60 0.28
CA ALA A 176 1.20 -2.18 -1.02
C ALA A 176 2.45 -1.52 -1.62
N VAL A 177 3.16 -2.24 -2.48
CA VAL A 177 4.34 -1.65 -3.11
C VAL A 177 3.91 -0.57 -4.08
N TYR A 178 4.67 0.54 -4.09
CA TYR A 178 4.62 1.57 -5.11
C TYR A 178 5.96 1.57 -5.84
N ASP A 179 5.96 1.31 -7.15
CA ASP A 179 7.19 1.23 -7.93
C ASP A 179 7.16 2.02 -9.24
N ASP A 180 8.31 2.01 -9.90
CA ASP A 180 8.61 2.71 -11.14
C ASP A 180 8.00 2.06 -12.40
N VAL A 181 7.39 0.88 -12.28
CA VAL A 181 6.88 0.09 -13.42
C VAL A 181 5.36 0.12 -13.47
N ARG A 182 4.70 -0.07 -12.33
CA ARG A 182 3.24 -0.25 -12.22
C ARG A 182 2.59 0.76 -11.28
N GLY A 183 3.37 1.57 -10.56
CA GLY A 183 2.86 2.40 -9.49
C GLY A 183 2.41 1.52 -8.32
N TRP A 184 1.23 1.80 -7.77
CA TRP A 184 0.68 1.02 -6.65
C TRP A 184 0.20 -0.35 -7.08
N ASP A 185 0.64 -1.38 -6.36
CA ASP A 185 0.07 -2.71 -6.46
C ASP A 185 -1.35 -2.77 -5.89
N ARG A 186 -2.31 -3.10 -6.75
CA ARG A 186 -3.73 -3.30 -6.41
C ARG A 186 -4.19 -4.73 -6.71
N THR A 187 -3.25 -5.65 -6.88
CA THR A 187 -3.58 -7.04 -7.20
C THR A 187 -4.32 -7.66 -6.02
N GLN A 188 -5.51 -8.20 -6.27
CA GLN A 188 -6.27 -8.90 -5.24
C GLN A 188 -5.55 -10.19 -4.82
N TYR A 189 -5.45 -10.43 -3.52
CA TYR A 189 -4.87 -11.64 -2.98
C TYR A 189 -5.85 -12.82 -3.06
N LEU A 190 -5.43 -13.89 -3.72
CA LEU A 190 -6.27 -15.07 -3.96
C LEU A 190 -5.97 -16.25 -3.01
N GLY A 191 -5.04 -16.09 -2.06
CA GLY A 191 -4.71 -17.15 -1.09
C GLY A 191 -3.60 -18.12 -1.51
N ILE A 192 -3.01 -17.95 -2.70
CA ILE A 192 -1.94 -18.81 -3.24
C ILE A 192 -0.70 -18.08 -3.74
N SER A 193 -0.80 -16.78 -4.00
CA SER A 193 0.30 -15.99 -4.53
C SER A 193 1.21 -15.56 -3.38
N GLU A 194 2.51 -15.89 -3.43
CA GLU A 194 3.36 -15.61 -2.28
C GLU A 194 3.94 -14.18 -2.23
N PHE A 195 4.00 -13.41 -3.32
CA PHE A 195 4.69 -12.11 -3.28
C PHE A 195 4.17 -11.09 -4.30
N TYR A 196 4.24 -9.81 -3.90
CA TYR A 196 4.75 -8.73 -4.74
C TYR A 196 6.24 -8.56 -4.43
#